data_AF-A0A8B8BCR2-F1
#
_entry.id   AF-A0A8B8BCR2-F1
#
_cell.length_a   1.000
_cell.length_b   1.000
_cell.length_c   1.000
_cell.angle_alpha   90.00
_cell.angle_beta   90.00
_cell.angle_gamma   90.00
#
_symmetry.space_group_name_H-M   'P 1'
#
loop_
_entity.id
_entity.type
_entity.pdbx_description
1 polymer ?
#
loop_
_entity_poly.entity_id
_entity_poly.type
_entity_poly.pdbx_seq_one_letter_code
_entity_poly.pdbx_strand_id
1 'polypeptide(L)'
;MFNTSCINTTGHVWTMIQRRIDGSINFYRGWNEYKTGFGDIQTEFWIGLENIRLLVMNGYTILRVELEEGSESVFAEYSSFYIADESDKYRIHVSGYSGTAEIDI
;
A
#
# COMPACT_ATOMS: atom_id res chain seq x y z
N MET A 1 14.28 -10.96 4.05
CA MET A 1 13.66 -10.26 5.19
C MET A 1 13.68 -8.79 4.85
N PHE A 2 12.51 -8.18 4.64
CA PHE A 2 12.40 -6.77 4.27
C PHE A 2 12.21 -5.93 5.52
N ASN A 3 12.91 -4.81 5.63
CA ASN A 3 12.71 -3.82 6.68
C ASN A 3 11.61 -2.85 6.20
N THR A 4 10.65 -2.48 7.05
CA THR A 4 9.56 -1.52 6.72
C THR A 4 9.44 -0.47 7.81
N SER A 5 9.05 0.76 7.46
CA SER A 5 8.76 1.81 8.43
C SER A 5 7.35 1.60 9.00
N CYS A 6 7.24 1.61 10.32
CA CYS A 6 5.96 1.52 11.02
C CYS A 6 5.44 2.92 11.33
N ILE A 7 4.19 3.22 10.96
CA ILE A 7 3.54 4.49 11.34
C ILE A 7 2.48 4.21 12.40
N ASN A 8 2.42 5.07 13.42
CA ASN A 8 1.33 5.09 14.38
C ASN A 8 0.32 6.14 13.95
N THR A 9 -0.71 5.69 13.25
CA THR A 9 -1.88 6.51 12.89
C THR A 9 -3.10 5.82 13.48
N THR A 10 -4.06 6.60 14.00
CA THR A 10 -5.31 6.12 14.61
C THR A 10 -5.15 5.10 15.76
N GLY A 11 -3.99 5.06 16.44
CA GLY A 11 -3.74 4.12 17.52
C GLY A 11 -3.40 2.69 17.06
N HIS A 12 -3.19 2.49 15.76
CA HIS A 12 -2.76 1.24 15.15
C HIS A 12 -1.33 1.35 14.61
N VAL A 13 -0.60 0.23 14.59
CA VAL A 13 0.71 0.16 13.97
C VAL A 13 0.54 -0.32 12.54
N TRP A 14 0.89 0.53 11.59
CA TRP A 14 0.74 0.26 10.15
C TRP A 14 2.07 -0.15 9.54
N THR A 15 2.05 -1.19 8.72
CA THR A 15 3.16 -1.49 7.80
C THR A 15 2.98 -0.67 6.53
N MET A 16 3.92 0.24 6.26
CA MET A 16 3.92 1.01 5.03
C MET A 16 4.29 0.11 3.84
N ILE A 17 3.43 0.06 2.82
CA ILE A 17 3.65 -0.73 1.59
C ILE A 17 4.02 0.13 0.38
N GLN A 18 3.69 1.41 0.41
CA GLN A 18 3.96 2.36 -0.65
C GLN A 18 4.00 3.78 -0.10
N ARG A 19 4.93 4.62 -0.56
CA ARG A 19 4.97 6.05 -0.21
C ARG A 19 5.33 6.93 -1.42
N ARG A 20 4.58 8.01 -1.62
CA ARG A 20 4.86 9.10 -2.59
C ARG A 20 4.93 10.41 -1.81
N ILE A 21 5.85 11.29 -2.18
CA ILE A 21 6.08 12.57 -1.51
C ILE A 21 6.40 13.65 -2.55
N ASP A 22 7.49 13.46 -3.31
CA ASP A 22 8.11 14.50 -4.13
C ASP A 22 8.39 14.06 -5.58
N GLY A 23 8.14 12.80 -5.92
CA GLY A 23 8.40 12.23 -7.24
C GLY A 23 9.88 11.96 -7.52
N SER A 24 10.74 11.91 -6.49
CA SER A 24 12.16 11.59 -6.61
C SER A 24 12.43 10.17 -7.13
N ILE A 25 11.49 9.24 -6.95
CA ILE A 25 11.60 7.88 -7.46
C ILE A 25 10.66 7.68 -8.65
N ASN A 26 11.20 7.12 -9.74
CA ASN A 26 10.40 6.75 -10.90
C ASN A 26 9.52 5.52 -10.57
N PHE A 27 8.20 5.65 -10.73
CA PHE A 27 7.22 4.55 -10.59
C PHE A 27 6.80 3.93 -11.93
N TYR A 28 7.21 4.48 -13.08
CA TYR A 28 7.03 3.84 -14.38
C TYR A 28 8.05 2.70 -14.55
N ARG A 29 7.71 1.54 -13.98
CA ARG A 29 8.57 0.36 -13.83
C ARG A 29 7.96 -0.90 -14.44
N GLY A 30 8.80 -1.88 -14.71
CA GLY A 30 8.37 -3.18 -15.25
C GLY A 30 7.76 -4.11 -14.20
N TRP A 31 7.18 -5.23 -14.67
CA TRP A 31 6.56 -6.26 -13.81
C TRP A 31 7.49 -6.75 -12.69
N ASN A 32 8.73 -7.09 -13.04
CA ASN A 32 9.68 -7.65 -12.08
C ASN A 32 9.99 -6.68 -10.94
N GLU A 33 10.11 -5.38 -11.23
CA GLU A 33 10.35 -4.36 -10.20
C GLU A 33 9.11 -4.20 -9.29
N TYR A 34 7.90 -4.20 -9.85
CA TYR A 34 6.67 -4.19 -9.04
C TYR A 34 6.49 -5.47 -8.21
N LYS A 35 6.97 -6.61 -8.71
CA LYS A 35 6.96 -7.87 -7.96
C LYS A 35 7.89 -7.81 -6.75
N THR A 36 9.13 -7.38 -6.94
CA THR A 36 10.17 -7.42 -5.89
C THR A 36 10.27 -6.18 -5.02
N GLY A 37 9.73 -5.05 -5.48
CA GLY A 37 9.86 -3.75 -4.82
C GLY A 37 10.99 -2.88 -5.40
N PHE A 38 10.90 -1.58 -5.14
CA PHE A 38 11.87 -0.56 -5.56
C PHE A 38 11.75 0.71 -4.71
N GLY A 39 12.76 1.59 -4.81
CA GLY A 39 12.81 2.88 -4.12
C GLY A 39 13.61 2.82 -2.81
N ASP A 40 13.43 3.84 -1.98
CA ASP A 40 14.08 3.98 -0.67
C ASP A 40 13.01 4.16 0.40
N ILE A 41 13.05 3.30 1.41
CA ILE A 41 12.12 3.28 2.52
C ILE A 41 12.10 4.58 3.33
N GLN A 42 13.19 5.34 3.31
CA GLN A 42 13.29 6.63 3.98
C GLN A 42 12.59 7.74 3.19
N THR A 43 12.37 7.55 1.88
CA THR A 43 11.75 8.53 0.97
C THR A 43 10.52 7.94 0.27
N GLU A 44 10.61 7.63 -1.02
CA GLU A 44 9.55 7.04 -1.83
C GLU A 44 9.89 5.59 -2.17
N PHE A 45 8.91 4.70 -2.03
CA PHE A 45 9.12 3.29 -2.32
C PHE A 45 7.84 2.55 -2.65
N TRP A 46 8.04 1.36 -3.22
CA TRP A 46 7.06 0.29 -3.37
C TRP A 46 7.65 -0.97 -2.74
N ILE A 47 6.96 -1.57 -1.77
CA ILE A 47 7.50 -2.70 -1.01
C ILE A 47 7.61 -3.99 -1.85
N GLY A 48 6.84 -4.12 -2.94
CA GLY A 48 6.79 -5.31 -3.78
C GLY A 48 5.54 -6.16 -3.55
N LEU A 49 4.93 -6.64 -4.64
CA LEU A 49 3.72 -7.48 -4.61
C LEU A 49 3.94 -8.78 -3.83
N GLU A 50 5.13 -9.40 -3.96
CA GLU A 50 5.42 -10.63 -3.21
C GLU A 50 5.43 -10.38 -1.69
N ASN A 51 5.96 -9.22 -1.28
CA ASN A 51 5.97 -8.84 0.13
C ASN A 51 4.57 -8.50 0.65
N ILE A 52 3.76 -7.78 -0.13
CA ILE A 52 2.36 -7.52 0.21
C ILE A 52 1.61 -8.84 0.37
N ARG A 53 1.81 -9.79 -0.54
CA ARG A 53 1.17 -11.11 -0.48
C ARG A 53 1.52 -11.81 0.83
N LEU A 54 2.80 -11.89 1.19
CA LEU A 54 3.27 -12.49 2.44
C LEU A 54 2.67 -11.80 3.68
N LEU A 55 2.54 -10.47 3.67
CA LEU A 55 1.95 -9.71 4.77
C LEU A 55 0.46 -10.04 4.98
N VAL A 56 -0.29 -10.22 3.89
CA VAL A 56 -1.75 -10.43 3.94
C VAL A 56 -2.17 -11.91 3.88
N MET A 57 -1.21 -12.83 3.78
CA MET A 57 -1.45 -14.27 3.59
C MET A 57 -2.22 -14.93 4.73
N ASN A 58 -2.03 -14.46 5.97
CA ASN A 58 -2.65 -15.05 7.16
C ASN A 58 -4.08 -14.52 7.43
N GLY A 59 -4.62 -13.67 6.55
CA GLY A 59 -6.02 -13.22 6.56
C GLY A 59 -6.27 -11.85 7.21
N TYR A 60 -7.47 -11.31 6.94
CA TYR A 60 -8.08 -10.08 7.47
C TYR A 60 -7.10 -8.95 7.83
N THR A 61 -6.55 -8.30 6.81
CA THR A 61 -5.80 -7.06 6.99
C THR A 61 -6.65 -5.86 6.61
N ILE A 62 -6.45 -4.74 7.31
CA ILE A 62 -7.03 -3.45 6.96
C ILE A 62 -6.06 -2.77 6.00
N LEU A 63 -6.57 -2.23 4.90
CA LEU A 63 -5.80 -1.34 4.01
C LEU A 63 -6.24 0.09 4.28
N ARG A 64 -5.26 0.97 4.53
CA ARG A 64 -5.48 2.40 4.66
C ARG A 64 -4.65 3.13 3.61
N VAL A 65 -5.29 4.05 2.90
CA VAL A 65 -4.69 4.94 1.90
C VAL A 65 -4.89 6.37 2.40
N GLU A 66 -3.79 7.10 2.54
CA GLU A 66 -3.79 8.50 2.94
C GLU A 66 -3.33 9.35 1.75
N LEU A 67 -4.08 10.41 1.46
CA LEU A 67 -3.81 11.35 0.37
C LEU A 67 -3.73 12.75 0.96
N GLU A 68 -2.69 13.48 0.58
CA GLU A 68 -2.48 14.87 0.99
C GLU A 68 -2.28 15.74 -0.26
N GLU A 69 -3.07 16.79 -0.38
CA GLU A 69 -2.93 17.81 -1.42
C GLU A 69 -3.01 19.21 -0.78
N GLY A 70 -1.85 19.88 -0.69
CA GLY A 70 -1.75 21.18 -0.04
C GLY A 70 -2.16 21.11 1.44
N SER A 71 -3.27 21.76 1.80
CA SER A 71 -3.82 21.72 3.17
C SER A 71 -4.90 20.65 3.36
N GLU A 72 -5.30 19.96 2.29
CA GLU A 72 -6.33 18.94 2.33
C GLU A 72 -5.70 17.57 2.58
N SER A 73 -6.32 16.81 3.48
CA SER A 73 -5.93 15.43 3.78
C SER A 73 -7.19 14.57 3.82
N VAL A 74 -7.21 13.54 3.00
CA VAL A 74 -8.31 12.56 2.92
C VAL A 74 -7.77 11.16 3.06
N PHE A 75 -8.64 10.23 3.46
CA PHE A 75 -8.27 8.83 3.57
C PHE A 75 -9.36 7.91 3.05
N ALA A 76 -8.93 6.73 2.60
CA ALA A 76 -9.77 5.58 2.31
C ALA A 76 -9.28 4.39 3.14
N GLU A 77 -10.19 3.69 3.79
CA GLU A 77 -9.92 2.52 4.58
C GLU A 77 -10.82 1.36 4.13
N TYR A 78 -10.23 0.18 4.02
CA TYR A 78 -10.91 -1.05 3.62
C TYR A 78 -10.76 -2.09 4.73
N SER A 79 -11.88 -2.51 5.31
CA SER A 79 -11.88 -3.47 6.42
C SER A 79 -11.46 -4.90 6.01
N SER A 80 -11.34 -5.17 4.71
CA SER A 80 -10.80 -6.41 4.18
C SER A 80 -9.91 -6.12 2.98
N PHE A 81 -8.66 -6.56 3.07
CA PHE A 81 -7.67 -6.46 2.01
C PHE A 81 -6.85 -7.75 1.93
N TYR A 82 -6.71 -8.27 0.71
CA TYR A 82 -5.69 -9.25 0.34
C TYR A 82 -5.39 -9.18 -1.15
N ILE A 83 -4.28 -9.79 -1.56
CA ILE A 83 -3.96 -10.00 -2.98
C ILE A 83 -3.77 -11.49 -3.26
N ALA A 84 -4.13 -11.91 -4.48
CA ALA A 84 -3.88 -13.25 -4.97
C ALA A 84 -2.38 -13.49 -5.23
N ASP A 85 -2.01 -14.71 -5.64
CA ASP A 85 -0.64 -15.00 -6.04
C ASP A 85 -0.33 -14.52 -7.48
N GLU A 86 0.92 -14.71 -7.91
CA GLU A 86 1.38 -14.30 -9.24
C GLU A 86 0.62 -14.99 -10.39
N SER A 87 0.11 -16.21 -10.19
CA SER A 87 -0.63 -16.93 -11.23
C SER A 87 -1.97 -16.27 -11.56
N ASP A 88 -2.56 -15.59 -10.57
CA ASP A 88 -3.69 -14.67 -10.74
C ASP A 88 -3.27 -13.19 -10.73
N LYS A 89 -2.02 -12.94 -11.16
CA LYS A 89 -1.47 -11.59 -11.40
C LYS A 89 -1.59 -10.66 -10.20
N TYR A 90 -1.51 -11.20 -8.99
CA TYR A 90 -1.67 -10.44 -7.74
C TYR A 90 -2.99 -9.66 -7.66
N ARG A 91 -4.08 -10.22 -8.20
CA ARG A 91 -5.42 -9.60 -8.16
C ARG A 91 -5.76 -9.09 -6.77
N ILE A 92 -6.16 -7.83 -6.70
CA ILE A 92 -6.58 -7.19 -5.45
C ILE A 92 -8.01 -7.56 -5.09
N HIS A 93 -8.22 -7.81 -3.81
CA HIS A 93 -9.53 -7.98 -3.21
C HIS A 93 -9.66 -7.00 -2.06
N VAL A 94 -10.60 -6.06 -2.20
CA VAL A 94 -10.91 -5.06 -1.18
C VAL A 94 -12.41 -4.97 -0.94
N SER A 95 -12.82 -4.77 0.30
CA SER A 95 -14.22 -4.50 0.65
C SER A 95 -14.32 -3.74 1.98
N GLY A 96 -15.53 -3.27 2.29
CA GLY A 96 -15.80 -2.51 3.52
C GLY A 96 -15.14 -1.13 3.50
N TYR A 97 -15.34 -0.40 2.41
CA TYR A 97 -14.85 0.96 2.27
C TYR A 97 -15.44 1.88 3.36
N SER A 98 -14.58 2.74 3.89
CA SER A 98 -14.93 3.88 4.71
C SER A 98 -13.88 4.98 4.52
N GLY A 99 -14.23 6.23 4.77
CA GLY A 99 -13.27 7.33 4.69
C GLY A 99 -13.87 8.61 4.15
N THR A 100 -13.00 9.59 3.96
CA THR A 100 -13.32 10.92 3.46
C THR A 100 -12.86 11.13 2.01
N ALA A 101 -12.06 10.21 1.46
CA ALA A 101 -11.68 10.23 0.07
C ALA A 101 -12.88 9.78 -0.79
N GLU A 102 -13.57 10.70 -1.44
CA GLU A 102 -14.68 10.33 -2.32
C GLU A 102 -14.15 9.41 -3.45
N ILE A 103 -14.57 8.16 -3.43
CA ILE A 103 -14.26 7.20 -4.50
C ILE A 103 -15.36 7.37 -5.55
N ASP A 104 -15.11 8.22 -6.54
CA ASP A 104 -15.81 8.11 -7.82
C ASP A 104 -15.20 6.93 -8.59
N ILE A 105 -15.89 5.78 -8.60
CA ILE A 105 -15.55 4.58 -9.37
C ILE A 105 -16.15 4.64 -10.77
#